data_AF-A0A6A1X4K2-F1
#
_entry.id   AF-A0A6A1X4K2-F1
#
_cell.length_a   1.000
_cell.length_b   1.000
_cell.length_c   1.000
_cell.angle_alpha   90.00
_cell.angle_beta   90.00
_cell.angle_gamma   90.00
#
_symmetry.space_group_name_H-M   'P 1'
#
loop_
_entity.id
_entity.type
_entity.pdbx_description
1 polymer ?
#
loop_
_entity_poly.entity_id
_entity_poly.type
_entity_poly.pdbx_seq_one_letter_code
_entity_poly.pdbx_strand_id
1 'polypeptide(L)' 'MIETKVYKLHESKQVEDIATMLKIEGIKYQVFEYEEYTAIEVTGTPLEIIKASSIYQQVTTIKL' A
#
# COMPACT_ATOMS: atom_id res chain seq x y z
N MET A 1 -14.81 13.62 -1.69
CA MET A 1 -15.09 12.23 -1.30
C MET A 1 -13.78 11.62 -0.87
N ILE A 2 -13.75 10.98 0.30
CA ILE A 2 -12.58 10.23 0.79
C ILE A 2 -12.95 8.75 0.78
N GLU A 3 -11.97 7.92 0.45
CA GLU A 3 -12.10 6.48 0.33
C GLU A 3 -10.97 5.81 1.10
N THR A 4 -11.22 4.61 1.59
CA THR A 4 -10.24 3.79 2.29
C THR A 4 -10.08 2.48 1.54
N LYS A 5 -8.82 2.08 1.30
CA LYS A 5 -8.48 0.80 0.68
C LYS A 5 -7.38 0.11 1.46
N VAL A 6 -7.54 -1.20 1.63
CA VAL A 6 -6.61 -2.05 2.39
C VAL A 6 -5.91 -3.00 1.44
N TYR A 7 -4.58 -3.04 1.53
CA TYR A 7 -3.71 -3.92 0.76
C TYR A 7 -3.06 -4.93 1.69
N LYS A 8 -3.22 -6.22 1.43
CA LYS A 8 -2.63 -7.30 2.24
C LYS A 8 -1.36 -7.81 1.59
N LEU A 9 -0.30 -7.93 2.38
CA LEU A 9 1.05 -8.27 1.93
C LEU A 9 1.62 -9.35 2.85
N HIS A 10 2.21 -10.38 2.25
CA HIS A 10 2.81 -11.49 3.01
C HIS A 10 4.34 -11.37 3.12
N GLU A 11 4.96 -10.49 2.33
CA GLU A 11 6.40 -10.31 2.30
C GLU A 11 6.78 -8.95 2.86
N SER A 12 7.62 -8.92 3.90
CA SER A 12 8.05 -7.68 4.57
C SER A 12 8.72 -6.70 3.60
N LYS A 13 9.45 -7.21 2.59
CA LYS A 13 10.07 -6.37 1.56
C LYS A 13 9.03 -5.59 0.76
N GLN A 14 7.91 -6.22 0.39
CA GLN A 14 6.86 -5.54 -0.35
C GLN A 14 6.18 -4.45 0.49
N VAL A 15 6.05 -4.67 1.80
CA VAL A 15 5.54 -3.65 2.74
C VAL A 15 6.45 -2.43 2.73
N GLU A 16 7.77 -2.62 2.86
CA GLU A 16 8.75 -1.53 2.85
C GLU A 16 8.76 -0.76 1.52
N ASP A 17 8.76 -1.48 0.39
CA ASP A 17 8.76 -0.88 -0.94
C ASP A 17 7.48 -0.03 -1.17
N ILE A 18 6.31 -0.58 -0.83
CA ILE A 18 5.03 0.15 -0.97
C ILE A 18 4.98 1.36 -0.02
N ALA A 19 5.35 1.19 1.25
CA ALA A 19 5.37 2.27 2.23
C ALA A 19 6.30 3.43 1.81
N THR A 20 7.44 3.11 1.20
CA THR A 20 8.39 4.08 0.65
C THR A 20 7.78 4.83 -0.54
N MET A 21 7.17 4.12 -1.50
CA MET A 21 6.55 4.76 -2.67
C MET A 21 5.35 5.64 -2.29
N LEU A 22 4.51 5.20 -1.34
CA LEU A 22 3.40 6.00 -0.82
C LEU A 22 3.90 7.29 -0.15
N LYS A 23 5.01 7.22 0.61
CA LYS A 23 5.63 8.38 1.24
C LYS A 23 6.17 9.38 0.21
N ILE A 24 6.77 8.90 -0.88
CA ILE A 24 7.26 9.75 -1.99
C ILE A 24 6.09 10.47 -2.67
N GLU A 25 4.97 9.78 -2.89
CA GLU A 25 3.75 10.37 -3.45
C GLU A 25 2.98 11.26 -2.47
N GLY A 26 3.41 11.33 -1.20
CA GLY A 26 2.74 12.09 -0.15
C GLY A 26 1.39 11.52 0.27
N ILE A 27 1.12 10.25 -0.04
CA ILE A 27 -0.15 9.57 0.24
C ILE A 27 -0.14 9.08 1.69
N LYS A 28 -1.20 9.39 2.44
CA LYS A 28 -1.34 8.94 3.83
C LYS A 28 -1.67 7.46 3.90
N TYR A 29 -0.97 6.75 4.77
CA TYR A 29 -1.21 5.33 5.03
C TYR A 29 -0.96 4.95 6.49
N GLN A 30 -1.48 3.80 6.88
CA GLN A 30 -1.21 3.12 8.14
C GLN A 30 -0.79 1.67 7.86
N VAL A 31 0.05 1.11 8.74
CA VAL A 31 0.52 -0.27 8.63
C VAL A 31 0.02 -1.05 9.85
N PHE A 32 -0.57 -2.22 9.60
CA PHE A 32 -1.07 -3.13 10.62
C PHE A 32 -0.45 -4.51 10.44
N GLU A 33 0.19 -5.04 11.47
CA GLU A 33 0.79 -6.37 11.45
C GLU A 33 -0.17 -7.41 12.03
N TYR A 34 -0.39 -8.49 11.29
CA TYR A 34 -1.14 -9.67 11.71
C TYR A 34 -0.22 -10.89 11.65
N GLU A 35 -0.60 -11.99 12.31
CA GLU A 35 0.22 -13.20 12.38
C GLU A 35 0.62 -13.75 11.00
N GLU A 36 -0.26 -13.64 9.99
CA GLU A 36 -0.05 -14.23 8.66
C GLU A 36 0.27 -13.20 7.56
N TYR A 37 0.08 -11.91 7.81
CA TYR A 37 0.24 -10.85 6.82
C TYR A 37 0.36 -9.47 7.46
N THR A 38 0.86 -8.51 6.69
CA THR A 38 0.80 -7.08 7.01
C THR A 38 -0.22 -6.40 6.12
N ALA A 39 -1.03 -5.50 6.67
CA ALA A 39 -1.96 -4.67 5.92
C ALA A 39 -1.45 -3.23 5.83
N ILE A 40 -1.49 -2.66 4.62
CA ILE A 40 -1.35 -1.21 4.41
C ILE A 40 -2.74 -0.65 4.14
N GLU A 41 -3.22 0.20 5.02
CA GLU A 41 -4.45 0.95 4.84
C GLU A 41 -4.14 2.33 4.28
N VAL A 42 -4.74 2.67 3.14
CA VAL A 42 -4.61 3.98 2.50
C VAL A 42 -5.96 4.67 2.56
N THR A 43 -5.99 5.88 3.09
CA THR A 43 -7.19 6.73 3.11
C THR A 43 -6.90 8.04 2.38
N GLY A 44 -7.67 8.33 1.35
CA GLY A 44 -7.43 9.49 0.49
C GLY A 44 -8.55 9.75 -0.53
N THR A 45 -8.31 10.66 -1.44
CA THR A 45 -9.15 10.94 -2.61
C THR A 45 -9.15 9.73 -3.56
N PRO A 46 -10.16 9.60 -4.46
CA PRO A 46 -10.17 8.55 -5.46
C PRO A 46 -8.88 8.48 -6.30
N LEU A 47 -8.29 9.64 -6.61
CA LEU A 47 -7.02 9.71 -7.34
C LEU A 47 -5.85 9.12 -6.54
N GLU A 48 -5.76 9.42 -5.24
CA GLU A 48 -4.74 8.83 -4.36
C GLU A 48 -4.92 7.32 -4.23
N ILE A 49 -6.16 6.82 -4.17
CA ILE A 49 -6.46 5.38 -4.15
C ILE A 49 -6.05 4.68 -5.46
N ILE A 50 -6.26 5.32 -6.61
CA ILE A 50 -5.81 4.80 -7.91
C ILE A 50 -4.28 4.70 -7.95
N LYS A 51 -3.58 5.75 -7.50
CA LYS A 51 -2.11 5.77 -7.42
C LYS A 51 -1.59 4.68 -6.48
N ALA A 52 -2.13 4.59 -5.27
CA ALA A 52 -1.77 3.55 -4.30
C ALA A 52 -2.02 2.14 -4.86
N SER A 53 -3.11 1.95 -5.62
CA SER A 53 -3.39 0.67 -6.27
C SER A 53 -2.37 0.33 -7.35
N SER A 54 -1.91 1.32 -8.11
CA SER A 54 -0.85 1.13 -9.11
C SER A 54 0.48 0.76 -8.46
N ILE A 55 0.87 1.45 -7.37
CA ILE A 55 2.06 1.13 -6.58
C ILE A 55 2.01 -0.31 -6.07
N TYR A 56 0.89 -0.70 -5.45
CA TYR A 56 0.69 -2.05 -4.96
C TYR A 56 0.84 -3.10 -6.08
N GLN A 57 0.22 -2.87 -7.23
CA GLN A 57 0.34 -3.77 -8.37
C GLN A 57 1.78 -3.85 -8.90
N GLN A 58 2.50 -2.73 -8.99
CA GLN A 58 3.89 -2.72 -9.45
C GLN A 58 4.79 -3.56 -8.53
N VAL A 59 4.68 -3.38 -7.22
CA VAL A 59 5.51 -4.10 -6.23
C VAL A 59 5.15 -5.59 -6.17
N THR A 60 3.86 -5.94 -6.19
CA THR A 60 3.43 -7.35 -6.06
C THR A 60 3.53 -8.16 -7.36
N THR A 61 3.58 -7.51 -8.53
CA THR A 61 3.74 -8.20 -9.82
C THR A 61 5.18 -8.64 -10.06
N ILE A 62 6.16 -7.94 -9.48
CA ILE A 62 7.57 -8.33 -9.55
C ILE A 62 7.78 -9.51 -8.58
N LYS A 63 7.57 -10.74 -9.07
CA LYS A 63 8.10 -11.94 -8.41
C LYS A 63 9.62 -11.90 -8.54
N LEU A 64 10.31 -11.58 -7.44
CA LEU A 64 11.74 -11.86 -7.31
C LEU A 64 11.97 -13.35 -7.08
#